data_AF-A0A015I6F5-F1
#
_entry.id   AF-A0A015I6F5-F1
#
_cell.length_a   1.000
_cell.length_b   1.000
_cell.length_c   1.000
_cell.angle_alpha   90.00
_cell.angle_beta   90.00
_cell.angle_gamma   90.00
#
_symmetry.space_group_name_H-M   'P 1'
#
loop_
_entity.id
_entity.type
_entity.pdbx_description
1 polymer ?
#
loop_
_entity_poly.entity_id
_entity_poly.type
_entity_poly.pdbx_seq_one_letter_code
_entity_poly.pdbx_strand_id
1 'polypeptide(L)'
;MNLLIGLLNNAIEEDNNRISYLIQKAELRLNYFTYYHIRDVSKHGFLKHYYADIDKTRREVERLIKEGKWDTKEFAEMREKLLKELQIKHDPINNEVVLKKLSVLEGKLEKLEKLEKLLEEIHAK
;
A
#
# COMPACT_ATOMS: atom_id res chain seq x y z
N MET A 1 -2.11 49.13 43.77
CA MET A 1 -1.71 48.78 42.39
C MET A 1 -0.52 47.82 42.33
N ASN A 2 0.49 47.93 43.20
CA ASN A 2 1.69 47.09 43.13
C ASN A 2 1.49 45.61 43.54
N LEU A 3 0.56 45.32 44.45
CA LEU A 3 0.22 43.95 44.86
C LEU A 3 -0.43 43.14 43.72
N LEU A 4 -1.36 43.74 42.97
CA LEU A 4 -2.02 43.08 41.85
C LEU A 4 -1.04 42.76 40.72
N ILE A 5 -0.12 43.69 40.42
CA ILE A 5 0.94 43.50 39.43
C ILE A 5 1.91 42.40 39.88
N GLY A 6 2.28 42.36 41.16
CA GLY A 6 3.14 41.31 41.72
C GLY A 6 2.50 39.92 41.67
N LEU A 7 1.20 39.81 42.00
CA LEU A 7 0.45 38.55 41.91
C LEU A 7 0.30 38.07 40.46
N LEU A 8 0.04 39.00 39.53
CA LEU A 8 -0.08 38.69 38.11
C LEU A 8 1.26 38.19 37.53
N ASN A 9 2.38 38.81 37.91
CA ASN A 9 3.70 38.38 37.46
C ASN A 9 4.05 36.98 37.98
N ASN A 10 3.81 36.68 39.26
CA ASN A 10 4.04 35.33 39.80
C ASN A 10 3.18 34.27 39.08
N ALA A 11 1.90 34.57 38.82
CA ALA A 11 1.01 33.64 38.11
C ALA A 11 1.45 33.41 36.65
N ILE A 12 1.90 34.46 35.95
CA ILE A 12 2.45 34.33 34.59
C ILE A 12 3.74 33.49 34.62
N GLU A 13 4.62 33.68 35.61
CA GLU A 13 5.87 32.93 35.72
C GLU A 13 5.63 31.44 36.01
N GLU A 14 4.62 31.12 36.83
CA GLU A 14 4.18 29.75 37.15
C GLU A 14 3.53 29.04 35.94
N ASP A 15 2.73 29.76 35.14
CA ASP A 15 2.06 29.22 33.94
C ASP A 15 2.87 29.35 32.63
N ASN A 16 4.02 30.04 32.63
CA ASN A 16 4.95 30.14 31.49
C ASN A 16 5.75 28.84 31.29
N ASN A 17 5.04 27.72 31.34
CA ASN A 17 5.57 26.43 31.01
C ASN A 17 5.67 26.33 29.48
N ARG A 18 6.91 26.27 28.98
CA ARG A 18 7.24 26.07 27.57
C ARG A 18 6.47 24.89 26.95
N ILE A 19 6.15 23.86 27.73
CA ILE A 19 5.35 22.71 27.30
C ILE A 19 3.90 23.14 27.03
N SER A 20 3.26 23.87 27.95
CA SER A 20 1.91 24.40 27.77
C SER A 20 1.79 25.31 26.55
N TYR A 21 2.78 26.18 26.32
CA TYR A 21 2.85 26.99 25.10
C TYR A 21 2.93 26.15 23.81
N LEU A 22 3.74 25.08 23.81
CA LEU A 22 3.86 24.19 22.66
C LEU A 22 2.58 23.38 22.42
N ILE A 23 1.90 22.94 23.47
CA ILE A 23 0.59 22.26 23.39
C ILE A 23 -0.45 23.19 22.79
N GLN A 24 -0.63 24.40 23.34
CA GLN A 24 -1.60 25.37 22.83
C GLN A 24 -1.29 25.77 21.38
N LYS A 25 -0.01 25.89 21.02
CA LYS A 25 0.42 26.16 19.64
C LYS A 25 0.12 25.00 18.69
N ALA A 26 0.25 23.76 19.16
CA ALA A 26 -0.12 22.57 18.39
C ALA A 26 -1.64 22.45 18.21
N GLU A 27 -2.41 22.73 19.26
CA GLU A 27 -3.88 22.75 19.23
C GLU A 27 -4.42 23.82 18.26
N LEU A 28 -3.90 25.05 18.34
CA LEU A 28 -4.23 26.11 17.38
C LEU A 28 -3.88 25.72 15.95
N ARG A 29 -2.72 25.06 15.73
CA ARG A 29 -2.32 24.57 14.41
C ARG A 29 -3.25 23.46 13.91
N LEU A 30 -3.66 22.53 14.77
CA LEU A 30 -4.57 21.44 14.42
C LEU A 30 -5.98 21.98 14.09
N ASN A 31 -6.47 22.93 14.89
CA ASN A 31 -7.75 23.60 14.67
C ASN A 31 -7.74 24.44 13.39
N TYR A 32 -6.66 25.19 13.13
CA TYR A 32 -6.49 25.91 11.87
C TYR A 32 -6.41 24.92 10.70
N PHE A 33 -5.62 23.85 10.82
CA PHE A 33 -5.54 22.81 9.79
C PHE A 33 -6.91 22.21 9.49
N THR A 34 -7.71 21.88 10.51
CA THR A 34 -9.05 21.30 10.39
C THR A 34 -10.05 22.29 9.78
N TYR A 35 -10.06 23.53 10.26
CA TYR A 35 -10.96 24.57 9.77
C TYR A 35 -10.72 24.91 8.30
N TYR A 36 -9.46 25.04 7.90
CA TYR A 36 -9.09 25.31 6.51
C TYR A 36 -9.16 24.05 5.63
N HIS A 37 -8.92 22.84 6.15
CA HIS A 37 -9.21 21.60 5.40
C HIS A 37 -10.69 21.49 5.05
N ILE A 38 -11.59 21.69 6.01
CA ILE A 38 -13.03 21.48 5.75
C ILE A 38 -13.59 22.53 4.77
N ARG A 39 -13.08 23.77 4.82
CA ARG A 39 -13.56 24.84 3.92
C ARG A 39 -12.89 24.84 2.55
N ASP A 40 -11.58 24.58 2.49
CA ASP A 40 -10.78 24.80 1.29
C ASP A 40 -10.71 23.59 0.35
N VAL A 41 -11.01 22.38 0.86
CA VAL A 41 -11.17 21.16 0.03
C VAL A 41 -12.34 21.29 -0.96
N SER A 42 -13.30 22.17 -0.68
CA SER A 42 -14.41 22.46 -1.61
C SER A 42 -14.06 23.43 -2.75
N LYS A 43 -12.98 24.21 -2.64
CA LYS A 43 -12.70 25.33 -3.57
C LYS A 43 -11.31 25.35 -4.20
N HIS A 44 -10.26 24.85 -3.56
CA HIS A 44 -8.90 24.89 -4.11
C HIS A 44 -8.34 23.47 -4.21
N GLY A 45 -8.36 22.92 -5.43
CA GLY A 45 -7.96 21.55 -5.78
C GLY A 45 -6.50 21.16 -5.56
N PHE A 46 -5.91 21.52 -4.42
CA PHE A 46 -4.60 21.05 -3.97
C PHE A 46 -4.62 19.59 -3.49
N LEU A 47 -5.81 19.06 -3.19
CA LEU A 47 -6.07 17.63 -3.28
C LEU A 47 -6.63 17.34 -4.68
N LYS A 48 -5.74 17.10 -5.64
CA LYS A 48 -6.05 16.16 -6.71
C LYS A 48 -6.37 14.84 -6.01
N HIS A 49 -7.63 14.66 -5.63
CA HIS A 49 -8.33 13.39 -5.63
C HIS A 49 -7.35 12.21 -5.56
N TYR A 50 -7.01 11.75 -4.35
CA TYR A 50 -6.73 10.31 -4.15
C TYR A 50 -8.02 9.51 -4.35
N TYR A 51 -8.76 9.84 -5.40
CA TYR A 51 -9.76 8.99 -5.97
C TYR A 51 -8.92 7.94 -6.69
N ALA A 52 -8.71 6.82 -6.00
CA ALA A 52 -8.31 5.60 -6.66
C ALA A 52 -9.41 5.33 -7.68
N ASP A 53 -9.20 5.82 -8.90
CA ASP A 53 -10.09 5.63 -10.02
C ASP A 53 -10.29 4.12 -10.14
N ILE A 54 -11.55 3.69 -10.00
CA ILE A 54 -11.91 2.26 -9.98
C ILE A 54 -11.40 1.59 -11.25
N ASP A 55 -11.40 2.30 -12.38
CA ASP A 55 -10.92 1.76 -13.66
C ASP A 55 -9.39 1.72 -13.75
N LYS A 56 -8.68 2.67 -13.13
CA LYS A 56 -7.21 2.59 -13.02
C LYS A 56 -6.79 1.47 -12.07
N THR A 57 -7.49 1.34 -10.94
CA THR A 57 -7.25 0.29 -9.94
C THR A 57 -7.51 -1.08 -10.54
N ARG A 58 -8.62 -1.24 -11.28
CA ARG A 58 -8.95 -2.48 -12.00
C ARG A 58 -7.86 -2.87 -13.00
N ARG A 59 -7.42 -1.93 -13.85
CA ARG A 59 -6.35 -2.16 -14.83
C ARG A 59 -5.03 -2.60 -14.20
N GLU A 60 -4.66 -1.98 -13.07
CA GLU A 60 -3.41 -2.31 -12.40
C GLU A 60 -3.45 -3.68 -11.72
N VAL A 61 -4.58 -4.05 -11.11
CA VAL A 61 -4.78 -5.39 -10.53
C VAL A 61 -4.73 -6.45 -11.63
N GLU A 62 -5.39 -6.24 -12.77
CA GLU A 62 -5.31 -7.14 -13.92
C GLU A 62 -3.87 -7.29 -14.46
N ARG A 63 -3.09 -6.20 -14.49
CA ARG A 63 -1.68 -6.22 -14.86
C ARG A 63 -0.87 -7.09 -13.90
N LEU A 64 -1.05 -6.91 -12.59
CA LEU A 64 -0.35 -7.68 -11.57
C LEU A 64 -0.69 -9.18 -11.63
N ILE A 65 -1.94 -9.52 -11.95
CA ILE A 65 -2.37 -10.91 -12.18
C ILE A 65 -1.63 -11.49 -13.40
N LYS A 66 -1.63 -10.77 -14.54
CA LYS A 66 -0.92 -11.21 -15.76
C LYS A 66 0.59 -11.36 -15.57
N GLU A 67 1.18 -10.58 -14.67
CA GLU A 67 2.60 -10.68 -14.32
C GLU A 67 2.89 -11.77 -13.27
N GLY A 68 1.85 -12.41 -12.72
CA GLY A 68 1.98 -13.39 -11.65
C GLY A 68 2.49 -12.81 -10.33
N LYS A 69 2.36 -11.49 -10.13
CA LYS A 69 2.78 -10.75 -8.92
C LYS A 69 1.65 -10.55 -7.90
N TRP A 70 0.43 -10.94 -8.29
CA TRP A 70 -0.76 -10.79 -7.46
C TRP A 70 -0.88 -11.85 -6.35
N ASP A 71 -0.41 -13.07 -6.62
CA ASP A 71 -0.48 -14.23 -5.72
C ASP A 71 0.68 -14.25 -4.70
N THR A 72 0.70 -13.27 -3.78
CA THR A 72 1.47 -13.37 -2.53
C THR A 72 0.76 -14.26 -1.51
N LYS A 73 1.45 -14.74 -0.47
CA LYS A 73 0.78 -15.51 0.62
C LYS A 73 0.11 -14.61 1.66
N GLU A 74 0.49 -13.33 1.69
CA GLU A 74 0.04 -12.37 2.70
C GLU A 74 -1.26 -11.68 2.26
N PHE A 75 -2.20 -11.47 3.18
CA PHE A 75 -3.45 -10.73 2.91
C PHE A 75 -4.38 -11.36 1.86
N ALA A 76 -4.50 -12.70 1.84
CA ALA A 76 -5.38 -13.42 0.90
C ALA A 76 -6.84 -12.94 0.99
N GLU A 77 -7.38 -12.82 2.21
CA GLU A 77 -8.77 -12.40 2.45
C GLU A 77 -9.05 -10.97 1.95
N MET A 78 -8.12 -10.04 2.16
CA MET A 78 -8.26 -8.67 1.66
C MET A 78 -8.19 -8.59 0.13
N ARG A 79 -7.39 -9.46 -0.51
CA ARG A 79 -7.31 -9.53 -1.97
C ARG A 79 -8.58 -10.10 -2.59
N GLU A 80 -9.15 -11.16 -2.02
CA GLU A 80 -10.44 -11.68 -2.47
C GLU A 80 -11.56 -10.64 -2.35
N LYS A 81 -11.60 -9.93 -1.21
CA LYS A 81 -12.55 -8.83 -1.01
C LYS A 81 -12.35 -7.73 -2.07
N LEU A 82 -11.10 -7.35 -2.35
CA LEU A 82 -10.78 -6.33 -3.35
C LEU A 82 -11.16 -6.76 -4.78
N LEU A 83 -10.93 -8.02 -5.15
CA LEU A 83 -11.35 -8.55 -6.45
C LEU A 83 -12.87 -8.51 -6.63
N LYS A 84 -13.61 -8.81 -5.55
CA LYS A 84 -15.08 -8.75 -5.54
C LYS A 84 -15.59 -7.31 -5.70
N GLU A 85 -15.01 -6.34 -4.98
CA GLU A 85 -15.34 -4.92 -5.12
C GLU A 85 -15.01 -4.38 -6.52
N LEU A 86 -13.88 -4.81 -7.11
CA LEU A 86 -13.49 -4.41 -8.46
C LEU A 86 -14.21 -5.19 -9.57
N GLN A 87 -15.02 -6.20 -9.22
CA GLN A 87 -15.71 -7.10 -10.14
C GLN A 87 -14.76 -7.85 -11.11
N ILE A 88 -13.54 -8.15 -10.66
CA ILE A 88 -12.54 -8.88 -11.45
C ILE A 88 -12.76 -10.37 -11.24
N LYS A 89 -13.01 -11.10 -12.32
CA LYS A 89 -13.00 -12.57 -12.28
C LYS A 89 -11.56 -13.05 -12.32
N HIS A 90 -11.05 -13.49 -11.17
CA HIS A 90 -9.74 -14.10 -11.06
C HIS A 90 -9.91 -15.53 -10.55
N ASP A 91 -9.48 -16.49 -11.37
CA ASP A 91 -9.34 -17.88 -10.96
C ASP A 91 -7.85 -18.11 -10.65
N PRO A 92 -7.47 -18.34 -9.39
CA PRO A 92 -6.07 -18.57 -9.01
C PRO A 92 -5.47 -19.80 -9.70
N ILE A 93 -6.30 -20.75 -10.15
CA ILE A 93 -5.86 -21.97 -10.84
C ILE A 93 -5.55 -21.68 -12.31
N ASN A 94 -6.23 -20.70 -12.93
CA ASN A 94 -6.12 -20.39 -14.35
C ASN A 94 -5.04 -19.34 -14.66
N ASN A 95 -3.97 -19.31 -13.87
CA ASN A 95 -2.88 -18.38 -14.09
C ASN A 95 -2.08 -18.85 -15.32
N GLU A 96 -2.38 -18.29 -16.50
CA GLU A 96 -1.68 -18.56 -17.77
C GLU A 96 -0.14 -18.50 -17.64
N VAL A 97 0.35 -17.72 -16.68
CA VAL A 97 1.77 -17.63 -16.32
C VAL A 97 2.30 -18.93 -15.74
N VAL A 98 1.53 -19.60 -14.89
CA VAL A 98 1.88 -20.90 -14.31
C VAL A 98 1.87 -21.97 -15.41
N LEU A 99 0.84 -21.98 -16.27
CA LEU A 99 0.77 -22.87 -17.43
C LEU A 99 1.97 -22.70 -18.37
N LYS A 100 2.33 -21.45 -18.73
CA LYS A 100 3.50 -21.18 -19.57
C LYS A 100 4.83 -21.58 -18.90
N LYS A 101 4.95 -21.40 -17.58
CA LYS A 101 6.14 -21.84 -16.84
C LYS A 101 6.24 -23.37 -16.80
N LEU A 102 5.11 -24.07 -16.61
CA LEU A 102 5.03 -25.53 -16.65
C LEU A 102 5.44 -26.07 -18.02
N SER A 103 4.91 -25.52 -19.12
CA SER A 103 5.29 -25.98 -20.47
C SER A 103 6.78 -25.79 -20.77
N VAL A 104 7.40 -24.73 -20.24
CA VAL A 104 8.85 -24.51 -20.38
C VAL A 104 9.66 -25.50 -19.54
N LEU A 105 9.17 -25.90 -18.37
CA LEU A 105 9.82 -26.91 -17.52
C LEU A 105 9.70 -28.32 -18.13
N GLU A 106 8.55 -28.68 -18.67
CA GLU A 106 8.32 -29.94 -19.38
C GLU A 106 9.32 -30.11 -20.54
N GLY A 107 9.48 -29.08 -21.38
CA GLY A 107 10.45 -29.11 -22.48
C GLY A 107 11.93 -29.18 -22.04
N LYS A 108 12.25 -28.77 -20.81
CA LYS A 108 13.60 -28.95 -20.23
C LYS A 108 13.79 -30.36 -19.69
N LEU A 109 12.77 -30.92 -19.05
CA LEU A 109 12.79 -32.29 -18.53
C LEU A 109 13.01 -33.29 -19.66
N GLU A 110 12.31 -33.11 -20.78
CA GLU A 110 12.43 -33.99 -21.96
C GLU A 110 13.84 -33.96 -22.58
N LYS A 111 14.55 -32.83 -22.49
CA LYS A 111 15.96 -32.74 -22.92
C LYS A 111 16.90 -33.44 -21.95
N LEU A 112 16.61 -33.37 -20.65
CA LEU A 112 17.37 -34.05 -19.60
C LEU A 112 17.25 -35.57 -19.73
N GLU A 113 16.04 -36.11 -19.94
CA GLU A 113 15.83 -37.54 -20.17
C GLU A 113 16.58 -38.06 -21.41
N LYS A 114 16.63 -37.26 -22.49
CA LYS A 114 17.40 -37.60 -23.70
C LYS A 114 18.90 -37.65 -23.43
N LEU A 115 19.42 -36.72 -22.63
CA LEU A 115 20.83 -36.71 -22.22
C LEU A 115 21.17 -37.90 -21.31
N GLU A 116 20.26 -38.25 -20.40
CA GLU A 116 20.43 -39.36 -19.46
C GLU A 116 20.48 -40.70 -20.20
N LYS A 117 19.59 -40.93 -21.17
CA LYS A 117 19.65 -42.10 -22.06
C LYS A 117 20.95 -42.20 -22.85
N LEU A 118 21.45 -41.08 -23.39
CA LEU A 118 22.73 -41.07 -24.11
C LEU A 118 23.90 -41.39 -23.16
N LEU A 119 23.84 -40.96 -21.91
CA LEU A 119 24.86 -41.25 -20.91
C LEU A 119 24.86 -42.73 -20.51
N GLU A 120 23.69 -43.36 -20.39
CA GLU A 120 23.56 -44.80 -20.16
C GLU A 120 24.09 -45.62 -21.35
N GLU A 121 23.80 -45.21 -22.58
CA GLU A 121 24.31 -45.86 -23.79
C GLU A 121 25.84 -45.76 -23.93
N ILE A 122 26.44 -44.66 -23.46
CA ILE A 122 27.90 -44.50 -23.42
C ILE A 122 28.52 -45.38 -22.34
N HIS A 123 27.91 -45.48 -21.15
CA HIS A 123 28.42 -46.32 -20.06
C HIS A 123 28.22 -47.83 -20.27
N ALA A 124 27.27 -48.23 -21.12
CA ALA A 124 27.03 -49.62 -21.47
C ALA A 124 27.95 -50.16 -22.58
N LYS A 125 28.81 -49.30 -23.16
CA LYS A 125 29.79 -49.62 -24.21
C LYS A 125 31.19 -49.75 -23.65
#